data_AF-A0A444Y623-F1
#
_entry.id   AF-A0A444Y623-F1
#
_cell.length_a   1.000
_cell.length_b   1.000
_cell.length_c   1.000
_cell.angle_alpha   90.00
_cell.angle_beta   90.00
_cell.angle_gamma   90.00
#
_symmetry.space_group_name_H-M   'P 1'
#
loop_
_entity.id
_entity.type
_entity.pdbx_description
1 polymer ?
#
loop_
_entity_poly.entity_id
_entity_poly.type
_entity_poly.pdbx_seq_one_letter_code
_entity_poly.pdbx_strand_id
1 'polypeptide(L)'
;MLTPKVFIGLLVGAMLPYWFSSMTMKSVGSDALKMVEEVRRQFNTIPGLMEGTAKPDYATCVKISTDASIKEMIPPGALVMLTPLIVGIFFGVETPFGVISGVWCTITDCFTLALSTIFWVLLFTGGISLVPDWHMPRSKGAGASEHARSLGPKGSDCHKAAVIGDSIGDSLKHISGPSLNILIKLMAVESLVFAPFFATHGGLLFKI
;
A
#
# COMPACT_ATOMS: atom_id res chain seq x y z
N MET A 1 -22.63 -16.25 10.74
CA MET A 1 -22.44 -14.78 10.74
C MET A 1 -22.96 -14.14 12.03
N LEU A 2 -24.19 -14.43 12.47
CA LEU A 2 -24.79 -13.84 13.69
C LEU A 2 -24.32 -14.48 15.02
N THR A 3 -23.17 -15.15 15.04
CA THR A 3 -22.57 -15.63 16.29
C THR A 3 -21.53 -14.61 16.77
N PRO A 4 -21.49 -14.25 18.07
CA PRO A 4 -20.60 -13.20 18.58
C PRO A 4 -19.13 -13.42 18.19
N LYS A 5 -18.65 -14.66 18.27
CA LYS A 5 -17.26 -15.05 17.94
C LYS A 5 -16.90 -14.80 16.47
N VAL A 6 -17.84 -15.01 15.55
CA VAL A 6 -17.62 -14.81 14.10
C VAL A 6 -17.75 -13.33 13.75
N PHE A 7 -18.69 -12.62 14.38
CA PHE A 7 -18.92 -11.20 14.11
C PHE A 7 -17.76 -10.32 14.58
N ILE A 8 -17.21 -10.58 15.76
CA ILE A 8 -16.02 -9.88 16.26
C ILE A 8 -14.83 -10.17 15.34
N GLY A 9 -14.66 -11.43 14.90
CA GLY A 9 -13.64 -11.80 13.92
C GLY A 9 -13.80 -11.02 12.61
N LEU A 10 -15.03 -10.87 12.11
CA LEU A 10 -15.31 -10.13 10.89
C LEU A 10 -14.96 -8.64 11.00
N LEU A 11 -15.32 -7.98 12.11
CA LEU A 11 -14.97 -6.57 12.34
C LEU A 11 -13.46 -6.35 12.47
N VAL A 12 -12.78 -7.21 13.23
CA VAL A 12 -11.33 -7.12 13.40
C VAL A 12 -10.63 -7.41 12.07
N GLY A 13 -11.10 -8.43 11.33
CA GLY A 13 -10.59 -8.78 10.01
C GLY A 13 -10.72 -7.64 9.01
N ALA A 14 -11.83 -6.91 9.04
CA ALA A 14 -12.06 -5.76 8.18
C ALA A 14 -11.08 -4.59 8.44
N MET A 15 -10.58 -4.46 9.67
CA MET A 15 -9.62 -3.41 10.04
C MET A 15 -8.18 -3.74 9.58
N LEU A 16 -7.83 -5.02 9.44
CA LEU A 16 -6.43 -5.44 9.16
C LEU A 16 -5.85 -4.86 7.86
N PRO A 17 -6.56 -4.83 6.70
CA PRO A 17 -6.06 -4.20 5.48
C PRO A 17 -5.72 -2.71 5.66
N TYR A 18 -6.51 -1.98 6.45
CA TYR A 18 -6.27 -0.57 6.73
C TYR A 18 -5.04 -0.38 7.62
N TRP A 19 -4.87 -1.23 8.64
CA TRP A 19 -3.70 -1.19 9.49
C TRP A 19 -2.43 -1.52 8.69
N PHE A 20 -2.47 -2.57 7.87
CA PHE A 20 -1.37 -2.93 6.97
C PHE A 20 -1.00 -1.79 6.01
N SER A 21 -2.01 -1.17 5.39
CA SER A 21 -1.81 -0.04 4.47
C SER A 21 -1.24 1.19 5.18
N SER A 22 -1.70 1.49 6.40
CA SER A 22 -1.18 2.60 7.20
C SER A 22 0.30 2.42 7.54
N MET A 23 0.72 1.22 7.92
CA MET A 23 2.14 0.94 8.22
C MET A 23 3.00 1.11 6.97
N THR A 24 2.63 0.48 5.86
CA THR A 24 3.40 0.53 4.60
C THR A 24 3.50 1.96 4.05
N MET A 25 2.41 2.72 4.04
CA MET A 25 2.43 4.12 3.60
C MET A 25 3.30 5.01 4.48
N LYS A 26 3.23 4.81 5.81
CA LYS A 26 4.04 5.59 6.75
C LYS A 26 5.53 5.33 6.57
N SER A 27 5.92 4.06 6.39
CA SER A 27 7.31 3.67 6.14
C SER A 27 7.84 4.33 4.85
N VAL A 28 7.09 4.22 3.75
CA VAL A 28 7.48 4.82 2.47
C VAL A 28 7.58 6.34 2.55
N GLY A 29 6.65 7.00 3.24
CA GLY A 29 6.69 8.45 3.42
C GLY A 29 7.94 8.91 4.18
N SER A 30 8.29 8.23 5.28
CA SER A 30 9.51 8.50 6.04
C SER A 30 10.78 8.31 5.18
N ASP A 31 10.82 7.26 4.35
CA ASP A 31 12.01 6.94 3.58
C ASP A 31 12.16 7.82 2.34
N ALA A 32 11.04 8.21 1.72
CA ALA A 32 11.02 9.21 0.67
C ALA A 32 11.56 10.56 1.17
N LEU A 33 11.25 10.96 2.41
CA LEU A 33 11.79 12.19 3.01
C LEU A 33 13.32 12.13 3.15
N LYS A 34 13.86 11.01 3.67
CA LYS A 34 15.32 10.81 3.77
C LYS A 34 16.00 10.84 2.40
N MET A 35 15.38 10.23 1.39
CA MET A 35 15.88 10.25 0.02
C MET A 35 15.91 11.68 -0.55
N VAL A 36 14.85 12.46 -0.32
CA VAL A 36 14.79 13.87 -0.75
C VAL A 36 15.85 14.71 -0.05
N GLU A 37 16.08 14.51 1.24
CA GLU A 37 17.14 15.20 2.00
C GLU A 37 18.53 14.86 1.47
N GLU A 38 18.81 13.58 1.19
CA GLU A 38 20.10 13.16 0.64
C GLU A 38 20.34 13.70 -0.78
N VAL A 39 19.33 13.63 -1.65
CA VAL A 39 19.42 14.18 -3.00
C VAL A 39 19.65 15.70 -2.95
N ARG A 40 18.93 16.42 -2.07
CA ARG A 40 19.16 17.86 -1.84
C ARG A 40 20.57 18.14 -1.33
N ARG A 41 21.07 17.33 -0.40
CA ARG A 41 22.44 17.44 0.13
C ARG A 41 23.46 17.31 -1.00
N GLN A 42 23.33 16.30 -1.86
CA GLN A 42 24.25 16.10 -2.99
C GLN A 42 24.21 17.28 -3.97
N PHE A 43 23.02 17.76 -4.34
CA PHE A 43 22.89 18.92 -5.24
C PHE A 43 23.46 20.22 -4.66
N ASN A 44 23.36 20.43 -3.35
CA ASN A 44 23.83 21.67 -2.71
C ASN A 44 25.32 21.65 -2.33
N THR A 45 25.90 20.46 -2.13
CA THR A 45 27.28 20.34 -1.58
C THR A 45 28.31 19.87 -2.60
N ILE A 46 27.92 19.14 -3.65
CA ILE A 46 28.85 18.64 -4.67
C ILE A 46 28.93 19.66 -5.82
N PRO A 47 30.02 20.42 -5.95
CA PRO A 47 30.18 21.37 -7.05
C PRO A 47 30.28 20.64 -8.38
N GLY A 48 29.62 21.14 -9.42
CA GLY A 48 29.62 20.51 -10.75
C GLY A 48 28.52 19.46 -10.95
N LEU A 49 27.73 19.12 -9.92
CA LEU A 49 26.69 18.10 -10.04
C LEU A 49 25.48 18.59 -10.85
N MET A 50 25.08 19.85 -10.65
CA MET A 50 23.97 20.45 -11.40
C MET A 50 24.38 20.78 -12.84
N GLU A 51 25.65 21.10 -13.04
CA GLU A 51 26.27 21.36 -14.35
C GLU A 51 26.59 20.08 -15.12
N GLY A 52 26.44 18.90 -14.49
CA GLY A 52 26.66 17.58 -15.11
C GLY A 52 28.13 17.21 -15.30
N THR A 53 29.06 17.93 -14.64
CA THR A 53 30.51 17.67 -14.71
C THR A 53 31.00 16.71 -13.62
N ALA A 54 30.30 16.67 -12.48
CA ALA A 54 30.57 15.76 -11.37
C ALA A 54 29.61 14.55 -11.37
N LYS A 55 30.09 13.40 -10.87
CA LYS A 55 29.25 12.20 -10.72
C LYS A 55 28.54 12.20 -9.36
N PRO A 56 27.23 11.88 -9.30
CA PRO A 56 26.52 11.75 -8.04
C PRO A 56 26.91 10.49 -7.29
N ASP A 57 26.68 10.51 -5.97
CA ASP A 57 26.87 9.34 -5.12
C ASP A 57 25.59 8.51 -5.09
N TYR A 58 25.54 7.52 -5.98
CA TYR A 58 24.44 6.56 -6.03
C TYR A 58 24.45 5.58 -4.86
N ALA A 59 25.62 5.29 -4.27
CA ALA A 59 25.74 4.26 -3.24
C ALA A 59 24.99 4.67 -1.96
N THR A 60 25.05 5.95 -1.60
CA THR A 60 24.31 6.46 -0.43
C THR A 60 22.79 6.37 -0.64
N CYS A 61 22.28 6.72 -1.83
CA CYS A 61 20.86 6.56 -2.14
C CYS A 61 20.42 5.08 -2.07
N VAL A 62 21.22 4.16 -2.63
CA VAL A 62 20.95 2.72 -2.57
C VAL A 62 20.96 2.20 -1.13
N LYS A 63 21.89 2.69 -0.30
CA LYS A 63 21.96 2.32 1.12
C LYS A 63 20.71 2.74 1.88
N ILE A 64 20.24 3.98 1.69
CA ILE A 64 19.03 4.50 2.37
C ILE A 64 17.82 3.65 2.01
N SER A 65 17.61 3.34 0.73
CA SER A 65 16.47 2.51 0.32
C SER A 65 16.59 1.07 0.82
N THR A 66 17.80 0.50 0.85
CA THR A 66 18.04 -0.87 1.30
C THR A 66 17.81 -1.03 2.81
N ASP A 67 18.46 -0.19 3.62
CA ASP A 67 18.38 -0.27 5.08
C ASP A 67 16.94 -0.09 5.56
N ALA A 68 16.20 0.82 4.92
CA ALA A 68 14.82 1.09 5.28
C ALA A 68 13.87 -0.03 4.83
N SER A 69 14.01 -0.54 3.60
CA SER A 69 13.16 -1.62 3.10
C SER A 69 13.26 -2.88 3.98
N ILE A 70 14.46 -3.24 4.42
CA ILE A 70 14.67 -4.41 5.28
C ILE A 70 14.05 -4.21 6.66
N LYS A 71 14.19 -3.02 7.25
CA LYS A 71 13.68 -2.72 8.57
C LYS A 71 12.15 -2.62 8.60
N GLU A 72 11.58 -1.93 7.62
CA GLU A 72 10.15 -1.58 7.57
C GLU A 72 9.27 -2.71 7.05
N MET A 73 9.83 -3.76 6.42
CA MET A 73 9.08 -4.95 5.98
C MET A 73 8.70 -5.88 7.15
N ILE A 74 9.44 -5.84 8.26
CA ILE A 74 9.23 -6.75 9.40
C ILE A 74 7.85 -6.54 10.06
N PRO A 75 7.42 -5.31 10.43
CA PRO A 75 6.15 -5.13 11.13
C PRO A 75 4.90 -5.54 10.31
N PRO A 76 4.76 -5.16 9.02
CA PRO A 76 3.65 -5.62 8.20
C PRO A 76 3.65 -7.14 8.01
N GLY A 77 4.82 -7.76 7.81
CA GLY A 77 4.93 -9.22 7.70
C GLY A 77 4.55 -9.93 9.00
N ALA A 78 5.02 -9.43 10.14
CA ALA A 78 4.68 -9.96 11.46
C ALA A 78 3.18 -9.83 11.75
N LEU A 79 2.54 -8.72 11.37
CA LEU A 79 1.09 -8.55 11.54
C LEU A 79 0.32 -9.66 10.79
N VAL A 80 0.68 -9.94 9.53
CA VAL A 80 -0.04 -10.92 8.72
C VAL A 80 0.16 -12.35 9.25
N MET A 81 1.39 -12.73 9.59
CA MET A 81 1.70 -14.07 10.11
C MET A 81 1.14 -14.31 11.52
N LEU A 82 1.24 -13.31 12.40
CA LEU A 82 0.83 -13.51 13.80
C LEU A 82 -0.69 -13.46 13.97
N THR A 83 -1.42 -12.79 13.07
CA THR A 83 -2.87 -12.61 13.24
C THR A 83 -3.63 -13.94 13.24
N PRO A 84 -3.48 -14.85 12.26
CA PRO A 84 -4.15 -16.14 12.27
C PRO A 84 -3.72 -17.01 13.46
N LEU A 85 -2.45 -16.98 13.86
CA LEU A 85 -1.94 -17.72 15.02
C LEU A 85 -2.57 -17.25 16.33
N ILE A 86 -2.51 -15.94 16.61
CA ILE A 86 -3.06 -15.36 17.84
C ILE A 86 -4.57 -15.59 17.88
N VAL A 87 -5.28 -15.27 16.79
CA VAL A 87 -6.74 -15.43 16.76
C VAL A 87 -7.13 -16.92 16.88
N GLY A 88 -6.44 -17.82 16.18
CA GLY A 88 -6.72 -19.26 16.23
C GLY A 88 -6.45 -19.90 17.60
N ILE A 89 -5.34 -19.52 18.26
CA ILE A 89 -4.97 -20.06 19.58
C ILE A 89 -5.92 -19.53 20.66
N PHE A 90 -6.18 -18.23 20.71
CA PHE A 90 -6.96 -17.62 21.79
C PHE A 90 -8.47 -17.78 21.59
N PHE A 91 -8.99 -17.56 20.38
CA PHE A 91 -10.44 -17.48 20.12
C PHE A 91 -11.03 -18.76 19.49
N GLY A 92 -10.19 -19.69 19.03
CA GLY A 92 -10.62 -20.99 18.48
C GLY A 92 -10.97 -20.91 16.99
N VAL A 93 -11.42 -22.01 16.38
CA VAL A 93 -11.56 -22.15 14.91
C VAL A 93 -12.64 -21.27 14.26
N GLU A 94 -13.63 -20.81 15.02
CA GLU A 94 -14.77 -20.04 14.49
C GLU A 94 -14.39 -18.59 14.17
N THR A 95 -13.48 -18.00 14.95
CA THR A 95 -13.08 -16.59 14.81
C THR A 95 -12.13 -16.34 13.62
N PRO A 96 -11.13 -17.19 13.30
CA PRO A 96 -10.31 -17.10 12.09
C PRO A 96 -11.15 -17.11 10.80
N PHE A 97 -12.22 -17.91 10.77
CA PHE A 97 -13.16 -17.87 9.64
C PHE A 97 -13.82 -16.50 9.50
N GLY A 98 -14.25 -15.90 10.62
CA GLY A 98 -14.74 -14.53 10.69
C GLY A 98 -13.70 -13.52 10.18
N VAL A 99 -12.45 -13.61 10.67
CA VAL A 99 -11.35 -12.73 10.26
C VAL A 99 -11.09 -12.80 8.76
N ILE A 100 -10.98 -14.00 8.20
CA ILE A 100 -10.78 -14.17 6.76
C ILE A 100 -11.96 -13.57 6.00
N SER A 101 -13.20 -13.90 6.37
CA SER A 101 -14.38 -13.35 5.70
C SER A 101 -14.46 -11.82 5.77
N GLY A 102 -14.04 -11.21 6.87
CA GLY A 102 -13.95 -9.75 7.02
C GLY A 102 -12.89 -9.13 6.12
N VAL A 103 -11.69 -9.70 6.07
CA VAL A 103 -10.60 -9.22 5.17
C VAL A 103 -11.05 -9.31 3.71
N TRP A 104 -11.68 -10.41 3.31
CA TRP A 104 -12.23 -10.58 1.96
C TRP A 104 -13.31 -9.54 1.63
N CYS A 105 -14.24 -9.30 2.57
CA CYS A 105 -15.31 -8.32 2.38
C CYS A 105 -14.73 -6.92 2.18
N THR A 106 -13.77 -6.52 3.02
CA THR A 106 -13.12 -5.21 2.92
C THR A 106 -12.42 -4.98 1.60
N ILE A 107 -11.80 -5.99 0.98
CA ILE A 107 -11.17 -5.80 -0.33
C ILE A 107 -12.21 -5.74 -1.44
N THR A 108 -13.31 -6.49 -1.33
CA THR A 108 -14.43 -6.38 -2.27
C THR A 108 -15.09 -5.00 -2.16
N ASP A 109 -15.22 -4.48 -0.95
CA ASP A 109 -15.72 -3.14 -0.67
C ASP A 109 -14.72 -2.05 -1.08
N CYS A 110 -13.40 -2.22 -0.87
CA CYS A 110 -12.37 -1.28 -1.33
C CYS A 110 -12.22 -1.29 -2.86
N PHE A 111 -12.36 -2.44 -3.52
CA PHE A 111 -12.37 -2.54 -4.97
C PHE A 111 -13.64 -1.90 -5.56
N THR A 112 -14.79 -2.14 -4.93
CA THR A 112 -16.06 -1.51 -5.30
C THR A 112 -16.05 -0.02 -5.01
N LEU A 113 -15.47 0.43 -3.89
CA LEU A 113 -15.31 1.84 -3.52
C LEU A 113 -14.29 2.54 -4.39
N ALA A 114 -13.20 1.89 -4.78
CA ALA A 114 -12.23 2.44 -5.75
C ALA A 114 -12.88 2.59 -7.12
N LEU A 115 -13.59 1.56 -7.61
CA LEU A 115 -14.36 1.66 -8.86
C LEU A 115 -15.50 2.68 -8.75
N SER A 116 -16.17 2.79 -7.60
CA SER A 116 -17.27 3.73 -7.40
C SER A 116 -16.78 5.17 -7.18
N THR A 117 -15.61 5.40 -6.57
CA THR A 117 -14.98 6.73 -6.50
C THR A 117 -14.42 7.14 -7.84
N ILE A 118 -13.79 6.23 -8.60
CA ILE A 118 -13.40 6.47 -10.00
C ILE A 118 -14.65 6.83 -10.82
N PHE A 119 -15.75 6.07 -10.68
CA PHE A 119 -17.02 6.34 -11.35
C PHE A 119 -17.69 7.66 -10.90
N TRP A 120 -17.67 7.99 -9.60
CA TRP A 120 -18.21 9.25 -9.07
C TRP A 120 -17.39 10.47 -9.54
N VAL A 121 -16.06 10.37 -9.55
CA VAL A 121 -15.16 11.43 -10.05
C VAL A 121 -15.34 11.61 -11.56
N LEU A 122 -15.52 10.52 -12.31
CA LEU A 122 -15.82 10.57 -13.75
C LEU A 122 -17.16 11.25 -14.07
N LEU A 123 -18.19 11.04 -13.24
CA LEU A 123 -19.53 11.61 -13.45
C LEU A 123 -19.67 13.07 -12.98
N PHE A 124 -19.02 13.46 -11.88
CA PHE A 124 -19.14 14.82 -11.32
C PHE A 124 -18.07 15.81 -11.82
N THR A 125 -16.98 15.33 -12.43
CA THR A 125 -15.86 16.19 -12.90
C THR A 125 -15.55 15.99 -14.38
N GLY A 126 -16.59 15.86 -15.21
CA GLY A 126 -16.54 15.98 -16.68
C GLY A 126 -15.20 15.67 -17.33
N GLY A 127 -14.85 14.38 -17.42
CA GLY A 127 -13.83 13.90 -18.36
C GLY A 127 -12.37 14.26 -18.07
N ILE A 128 -11.92 14.18 -16.82
CA ILE A 128 -10.48 14.06 -16.52
C ILE A 128 -10.18 12.62 -16.09
N SER A 129 -9.55 11.86 -16.99
CA SER A 129 -9.02 10.50 -16.79
C SER A 129 -7.83 10.46 -15.83
N LEU A 130 -7.99 10.94 -14.61
CA LEU A 130 -7.04 10.77 -13.51
C LEU A 130 -7.84 10.07 -12.41
N VAL A 131 -7.84 8.74 -12.27
CA VAL A 131 -6.74 7.88 -11.78
C VAL A 131 -7.17 6.42 -12.09
N PRO A 132 -6.40 5.59 -12.85
CA PRO A 132 -5.21 4.90 -12.35
C PRO A 132 -4.05 4.83 -13.36
N ASP A 133 -3.82 5.91 -14.11
CA ASP A 133 -2.59 6.08 -14.90
C ASP A 133 -1.87 7.36 -14.46
N TRP A 134 -1.37 7.38 -13.22
CA TRP A 134 -0.39 8.40 -12.80
C TRP A 134 0.90 8.37 -13.68
N HIS A 135 1.08 7.31 -14.48
CA HIS A 135 2.13 7.17 -15.50
C HIS A 135 1.90 7.95 -16.81
N MET A 136 0.69 8.46 -17.07
CA MET A 136 0.41 9.30 -18.26
C MET A 136 0.58 10.79 -17.94
N PRO A 137 1.82 11.24 -17.69
CA PRO A 137 2.38 12.23 -18.63
C PRO A 137 3.84 11.93 -19.05
N ARG A 138 4.41 10.78 -18.68
CA ARG A 138 5.78 10.41 -19.13
C ARG A 138 5.81 9.44 -20.31
N SER A 139 4.85 8.52 -20.44
CA SER A 139 4.93 7.45 -21.47
C SER A 139 4.29 7.77 -22.81
N LYS A 140 3.44 8.80 -22.91
CA LYS A 140 3.06 9.37 -24.20
C LYS A 140 3.75 10.72 -24.26
N GLY A 141 4.67 10.86 -25.22
CA GLY A 141 5.39 12.09 -25.46
C GLY A 141 4.44 13.28 -25.52
N ALA A 142 5.01 14.47 -25.44
CA ALA A 142 4.34 15.75 -25.67
C ALA A 142 3.65 15.82 -27.05
N GLY A 143 2.56 15.07 -27.27
CA GLY A 143 2.01 14.88 -28.62
C GLY A 143 0.73 14.05 -28.81
N ALA A 144 -0.03 13.62 -27.79
CA ALA A 144 -1.19 12.72 -28.04
C ALA A 144 -2.59 13.38 -28.02
N SER A 145 -2.77 14.60 -27.49
CA SER A 145 -4.05 15.33 -27.64
C SER A 145 -3.87 16.85 -27.46
N GLU A 146 -4.73 17.63 -28.11
CA GLU A 146 -4.74 19.11 -28.02
C GLU A 146 -4.95 19.58 -26.56
N HIS A 147 -5.70 18.81 -25.77
CA HIS A 147 -5.94 19.05 -24.35
C HIS A 147 -4.72 18.75 -23.45
N ALA A 148 -3.91 17.73 -23.79
CA ALA A 148 -2.64 17.48 -23.08
C ALA A 148 -1.62 18.59 -23.35
N ARG A 149 -1.69 19.23 -24.53
CA ARG A 149 -0.89 20.41 -24.88
C ARG A 149 -1.37 21.68 -24.18
N SER A 150 -2.67 21.85 -23.93
CA SER A 150 -3.22 23.00 -23.19
C SER A 150 -2.86 22.99 -21.70
N LEU A 151 -2.51 21.83 -21.14
CA LEU A 151 -2.00 21.69 -19.77
C LEU A 151 -0.51 22.09 -19.63
N GLY A 152 0.13 22.46 -20.74
CA GLY A 152 1.46 23.07 -20.77
C GLY A 152 2.64 22.08 -20.89
N PRO A 153 3.85 22.61 -21.15
CA PRO A 153 5.07 21.80 -21.29
C PRO A 153 5.62 21.32 -19.93
N LYS A 154 6.61 20.42 -19.96
CA LYS A 154 7.32 19.97 -18.76
C LYS A 154 7.89 21.18 -18.00
N GLY A 155 7.55 21.28 -16.71
CA GLY A 155 7.91 22.41 -15.85
C GLY A 155 6.77 23.39 -15.58
N SER A 156 5.64 23.28 -16.30
CA SER A 156 4.40 24.02 -15.97
C SER A 156 3.86 23.63 -14.59
N ASP A 157 3.04 24.49 -13.99
CA ASP A 157 2.46 24.21 -12.67
C ASP A 157 1.48 23.02 -12.72
N CYS A 158 0.77 22.84 -13.84
CA CYS A 158 -0.02 21.63 -14.08
C CYS A 158 0.85 20.36 -14.14
N HIS A 159 2.05 20.43 -14.75
CA HIS A 159 2.99 19.31 -14.76
C HIS A 159 3.51 18.99 -13.35
N LYS A 160 3.86 20.01 -12.56
CA LYS A 160 4.28 19.81 -11.15
C LYS A 160 3.18 19.16 -10.31
N ALA A 161 1.93 19.60 -10.47
CA ALA A 161 0.78 18.99 -9.79
C ALA A 161 0.60 17.51 -10.18
N ALA A 162 0.77 17.17 -11.46
CA ALA A 162 0.73 15.78 -11.91
C ALA A 162 1.87 14.93 -11.32
N VAL A 163 3.08 15.49 -11.17
CA VAL A 163 4.23 14.80 -10.55
C VAL A 163 4.01 14.57 -9.05
N ILE A 164 3.38 15.52 -8.35
CA ILE A 164 3.00 15.34 -6.93
C ILE A 164 2.01 14.18 -6.81
N GLY A 165 1.01 14.14 -7.70
CA GLY A 165 0.05 13.04 -7.75
C GLY A 165 0.73 11.69 -8.00
N ASP A 166 1.66 11.61 -8.96
CA ASP A 166 2.37 10.37 -9.29
C ASP A 166 3.20 9.87 -8.10
N SER A 167 3.84 10.79 -7.37
CA SER A 167 4.63 10.47 -6.18
C SER A 167 3.78 9.89 -5.04
N ILE A 168 2.56 10.40 -4.85
CA ILE A 168 1.60 9.83 -3.89
C ILE A 168 1.10 8.46 -4.38
N GLY A 169 0.79 8.38 -5.68
CA GLY A 169 0.33 7.17 -6.34
C GLY A 169 1.34 6.02 -6.30
N ASP A 170 2.64 6.29 -6.34
CA ASP A 170 3.71 5.28 -6.30
C ASP A 170 3.62 4.39 -5.05
N SER A 171 3.36 4.99 -3.89
CA SER A 171 3.19 4.24 -2.63
C SER A 171 1.97 3.32 -2.69
N LEU A 172 0.87 3.82 -3.27
CA LEU A 172 -0.39 3.12 -3.39
C LEU A 172 -0.33 1.95 -4.37
N LYS A 173 0.21 2.19 -5.57
CA LYS A 173 0.16 1.24 -6.70
C LYS A 173 1.27 0.20 -6.66
N HIS A 174 2.45 0.53 -6.11
CA HIS A 174 3.61 -0.38 -6.13
C HIS A 174 3.82 -1.14 -4.82
N ILE A 175 3.28 -0.64 -3.70
CA ILE A 175 3.56 -1.20 -2.39
C ILE A 175 2.27 -1.70 -1.73
N SER A 176 1.37 -0.80 -1.31
CA SER A 176 0.20 -1.22 -0.54
C SER A 176 -0.78 -2.04 -1.38
N GLY A 177 -1.08 -1.61 -2.62
CA GLY A 177 -2.06 -2.24 -3.49
C GLY A 177 -1.76 -3.72 -3.80
N PRO A 178 -0.59 -4.04 -4.39
CA PRO A 178 -0.23 -5.43 -4.69
C PRO A 178 -0.12 -6.30 -3.43
N SER A 179 0.38 -5.74 -2.33
CA SER A 179 0.61 -6.46 -1.08
C SER A 179 -0.68 -6.90 -0.39
N LEU A 180 -1.78 -6.15 -0.57
CA LEU A 180 -3.08 -6.53 -0.01
C LEU A 180 -3.64 -7.85 -0.59
N ASN A 181 -3.37 -8.16 -1.85
CA ASN A 181 -3.74 -9.44 -2.46
C ASN A 181 -2.96 -10.61 -1.81
N ILE A 182 -1.67 -10.39 -1.55
CA ILE A 182 -0.81 -11.36 -0.87
C ILE A 182 -1.30 -11.57 0.57
N LEU A 183 -1.65 -10.49 1.28
CA LEU A 183 -2.17 -10.54 2.64
C LEU A 183 -3.38 -11.48 2.78
N ILE A 184 -4.37 -11.39 1.89
CA ILE A 184 -5.52 -12.31 1.89
C ILE A 184 -5.09 -13.75 1.69
N LYS A 185 -4.33 -14.00 0.62
CA LYS A 185 -3.96 -15.37 0.22
C LYS A 185 -3.12 -16.04 1.28
N LEU A 186 -2.19 -15.29 1.88
CA LEU A 186 -1.34 -15.77 2.95
C LEU A 186 -2.17 -16.16 4.17
N MET A 187 -3.04 -15.26 4.67
CA MET A 187 -3.88 -15.56 5.84
C MET A 187 -4.85 -16.73 5.60
N ALA A 188 -5.38 -16.86 4.37
CA ALA A 188 -6.27 -17.96 4.01
C ALA A 188 -5.53 -19.31 4.02
N VAL A 189 -4.36 -19.38 3.38
CA VAL A 189 -3.55 -20.61 3.33
C VAL A 189 -2.99 -20.95 4.73
N GLU A 190 -2.54 -19.96 5.49
CA GLU A 190 -2.04 -20.14 6.85
C GLU A 190 -3.12 -20.69 7.78
N SER A 191 -4.31 -20.10 7.76
CA SER A 191 -5.45 -20.58 8.55
C SER A 191 -5.85 -22.02 8.17
N LEU A 192 -5.74 -22.37 6.89
CA LEU A 192 -6.02 -23.72 6.41
C LEU A 192 -4.96 -24.73 6.89
N VAL A 193 -3.68 -24.38 6.83
CA VAL A 193 -2.57 -25.24 7.28
C VAL A 193 -2.66 -25.50 8.79
N PHE A 194 -2.96 -24.47 9.57
CA PHE A 194 -3.09 -24.59 11.03
C PHE A 194 -4.50 -24.99 11.51
N ALA A 195 -5.45 -25.24 10.61
CA ALA A 195 -6.81 -25.65 10.95
C ALA A 195 -6.89 -26.85 11.93
N PRO A 196 -6.21 -28.00 11.69
CA PRO A 196 -6.25 -29.13 12.61
C PRO A 196 -5.60 -28.81 13.97
N PHE A 197 -4.59 -27.94 13.98
CA PHE A 197 -3.95 -27.48 15.21
C PHE A 197 -4.90 -26.62 16.05
N PHE A 198 -5.57 -25.64 15.44
CA PHE A 198 -6.54 -24.80 16.11
C PHE A 198 -7.78 -25.57 16.58
N ALA A 199 -8.21 -26.59 15.83
CA ALA A 199 -9.33 -27.44 16.24
C ALA A 199 -9.03 -28.22 17.54
N THR A 200 -7.79 -28.66 17.71
CA THR A 200 -7.38 -29.47 18.86
C THR A 200 -6.97 -28.60 20.06
N HIS A 201 -6.10 -27.61 19.82
CA HIS A 201 -5.44 -26.83 20.88
C HIS A 201 -5.94 -25.38 20.98
N GLY A 202 -6.77 -24.91 20.04
CA GLY A 202 -7.28 -23.53 20.05
C GLY A 202 -8.44 -23.32 21.02
N GLY A 203 -8.84 -22.05 21.14
CA GLY A 203 -9.98 -21.61 21.94
C GLY A 203 -9.67 -21.49 23.43
N LEU A 204 -8.42 -21.19 23.81
CA LEU A 204 -7.98 -21.12 25.20
C LEU A 204 -8.85 -20.17 26.05
N LEU A 205 -9.28 -19.03 25.50
CA LEU A 205 -10.13 -18.07 26.23
C LEU A 205 -11.56 -18.56 26.48
N PHE A 206 -12.03 -19.55 25.71
CA PHE A 206 -13.38 -20.11 25.85
C PHE A 206 -13.37 -21.48 26.53
N LYS A 207 -12.18 -21.99 26.88
CA LYS A 207 -11.98 -23.25 27.61
C LYS A 207 -11.77 -23.03 29.13
N ILE A 208 -11.44 -21.80 29.54
CA ILE A 208 -11.41 -21.34 30.93
C ILE A 208 -12.81 -20.88 31.32
#